data_AF-A0A7C9RGZ2-F1
#
_entry.id   AF-A0A7C9RGZ2-F1
#
_cell.length_a   1.000
_cell.length_b   1.000
_cell.length_c   1.000
_cell.angle_alpha   90.00
_cell.angle_beta   90.00
_cell.angle_gamma   90.00
#
_symmetry.space_group_name_H-M   'P 1'
#
loop_
_entity.id
_entity.type
_entity.pdbx_description
1 polymer ?
#
loop_
_entity_poly.entity_id
_entity_poly.type
_entity_poly.pdbx_seq_one_letter_code
_entity_poly.pdbx_strand_id
1 'polypeptide(L)'
;MKKKSDATSAFPDRESILAFVKAHPGEARMRDIARHFGLKNESRAELRRALRDLADEGAIAKEGRKVREPKSLPPTLVADITGRDSDGELLAAPAEWFAEVDGPAPAITI
;
A
#
# COMPACT_ATOMS: atom_id res chain seq x y z
N MET A 1 -20.71 16.55 3.98
CA MET A 1 -21.69 15.56 4.47
C MET A 1 -21.07 14.17 4.29
N LYS A 2 -20.64 13.50 5.38
CA LYS A 2 -20.05 12.15 5.32
C LYS A 2 -21.17 11.11 5.27
N LYS A 3 -21.37 10.44 4.13
CA LYS A 3 -22.29 9.30 4.03
C LYS A 3 -21.63 8.09 4.69
N LYS A 4 -22.21 7.64 5.81
CA LYS A 4 -22.03 6.29 6.34
C LYS A 4 -22.59 5.33 5.29
N SER A 5 -21.75 4.45 4.75
CA SER A 5 -22.25 3.36 3.91
C SER A 5 -22.84 2.29 4.80
N ASP A 6 -24.10 2.03 4.53
CA ASP A 6 -24.97 1.06 5.16
C ASP A 6 -24.44 -0.36 4.95
N ALA A 7 -24.49 -1.15 6.01
CA ALA A 7 -24.09 -2.56 5.99
C ALA A 7 -25.21 -3.38 5.35
N THR A 8 -25.19 -3.57 4.02
CA THR A 8 -25.96 -4.63 3.34
C THR A 8 -25.32 -4.99 2.00
N SER A 9 -24.60 -6.13 1.97
CA SER A 9 -24.26 -6.96 0.80
C SER A 9 -23.72 -6.32 -0.50
N ALA A 10 -23.12 -5.14 -0.47
CA ALA A 10 -22.51 -4.51 -1.63
C ALA A 10 -20.99 -4.62 -1.56
N PHE A 11 -20.36 -4.92 -2.70
CA PHE A 11 -18.91 -4.90 -2.85
C PHE A 11 -18.36 -3.50 -2.47
N PRO A 12 -17.24 -3.40 -1.74
CA PRO A 12 -16.74 -2.11 -1.25
C PRO A 12 -16.33 -1.18 -2.40
N ASP A 13 -16.69 0.10 -2.27
CA ASP A 13 -16.29 1.13 -3.21
C ASP A 13 -14.76 1.34 -3.23
N ARG A 14 -14.23 1.80 -4.37
CA ARG A 14 -12.80 2.08 -4.59
C ARG A 14 -12.19 2.93 -3.48
N GLU A 15 -12.88 3.98 -3.05
CA GLU A 15 -12.43 4.87 -1.96
C GLU A 15 -12.36 4.16 -0.61
N SER A 16 -13.28 3.24 -0.32
CA SER A 16 -13.29 2.47 0.93
C SER A 16 -12.10 1.51 1.00
N ILE A 17 -11.78 0.86 -0.13
CA ILE A 17 -10.60 0.00 -0.24
C ILE A 17 -9.32 0.83 -0.03
N LEU A 18 -9.21 2.00 -0.66
CA LEU A 18 -8.08 2.89 -0.47
C LEU A 18 -7.94 3.32 0.99
N ALA A 19 -9.01 3.81 1.61
CA ALA A 19 -9.02 4.22 3.01
C ALA A 19 -8.55 3.11 3.95
N PHE A 20 -8.95 1.86 3.69
CA PHE A 20 -8.49 0.70 4.45
C PHE A 20 -6.98 0.47 4.28
N VAL A 21 -6.46 0.55 3.05
CA VAL A 21 -5.01 0.42 2.78
C VAL A 21 -4.24 1.54 3.48
N LYS A 22 -4.76 2.78 3.51
CA LYS A 22 -4.15 3.91 4.24
C LYS A 22 -4.10 3.67 5.75
N ALA A 23 -5.19 3.14 6.32
CA ALA A 23 -5.30 2.89 7.74
C ALA A 23 -4.45 1.68 8.21
N HIS A 24 -4.17 0.73 7.31
CA HIS A 24 -3.50 -0.52 7.61
C HIS A 24 -2.31 -0.81 6.67
N PRO A 25 -1.27 0.05 6.63
CA PRO A 25 -0.17 -0.05 5.66
C PRO A 25 0.65 -1.35 5.77
N GLY A 26 0.71 -1.99 6.94
CA GLY A 26 1.42 -3.26 7.16
C GLY A 26 0.56 -4.52 7.06
N GLU A 27 -0.77 -4.39 7.07
CA GLU A 27 -1.72 -5.51 7.19
C GLU A 27 -2.68 -5.65 6.01
N ALA A 28 -2.57 -4.80 4.99
CA ALA A 28 -3.42 -4.84 3.81
C ALA A 28 -3.06 -6.01 2.86
N ARG A 29 -3.28 -7.24 3.33
CA ARG A 29 -3.30 -8.44 2.47
C ARG A 29 -4.70 -8.60 1.89
N MET A 30 -4.80 -9.19 0.69
CA MET A 30 -6.09 -9.46 0.04
C MET A 30 -7.09 -10.19 0.95
N ARG A 31 -6.62 -11.12 1.79
CA ARG A 31 -7.45 -11.88 2.73
C ARG A 31 -8.01 -11.00 3.86
N ASP A 32 -7.21 -10.05 4.35
CA ASP A 32 -7.57 -9.19 5.46
C ASP A 32 -8.54 -8.10 4.99
N ILE A 33 -8.33 -7.56 3.78
CA ILE A 33 -9.30 -6.70 3.08
C ILE A 33 -10.63 -7.43 2.89
N ALA A 34 -10.61 -8.66 2.36
CA ALA A 34 -11.83 -9.45 2.17
C ALA A 34 -12.56 -9.73 3.49
N ARG A 35 -11.83 -10.01 4.56
CA ARG A 35 -12.39 -10.27 5.89
C ARG A 35 -12.99 -9.01 6.51
N HIS A 36 -12.34 -7.86 6.36
CA HIS A 36 -12.81 -6.58 6.88
C HIS A 36 -14.15 -6.18 6.22
N PHE A 37 -14.28 -6.38 4.91
CA PHE A 37 -15.50 -6.08 4.17
C PHE A 37 -16.52 -7.22 4.14
N GLY A 38 -16.29 -8.33 4.87
CA GLY A 38 -17.23 -9.45 4.91
C GLY A 38 -17.44 -10.16 3.56
N LEU A 39 -16.46 -10.09 2.65
CA LEU A 39 -16.57 -10.63 1.30
C LEU A 39 -16.49 -12.16 1.29
N LYS A 40 -17.48 -12.79 0.65
CA LYS A 40 -17.55 -14.24 0.42
C LYS A 40 -16.54 -14.66 -0.67
N ASN A 41 -16.30 -15.97 -0.78
CA ASN A 41 -15.29 -16.52 -1.72
C ASN A 41 -15.52 -16.10 -3.18
N GLU A 42 -16.79 -16.02 -3.58
CA GLU A 42 -17.25 -15.54 -4.90
C GLU A 42 -16.77 -14.10 -5.20
N SER A 43 -16.82 -13.19 -4.23
CA SER A 43 -16.37 -11.79 -4.38
C SER A 43 -14.84 -11.62 -4.31
N ARG A 44 -14.07 -12.68 -4.01
CA ARG A 44 -12.59 -12.58 -3.98
C ARG A 44 -11.99 -12.37 -5.36
N ALA A 45 -12.61 -12.95 -6.39
CA ALA A 45 -12.17 -12.76 -7.77
C ALA A 45 -12.36 -11.30 -8.20
N GLU A 46 -13.49 -10.71 -7.83
CA GLU A 46 -13.81 -9.30 -8.06
C GLU A 46 -12.86 -8.37 -7.28
N LEU A 47 -12.60 -8.66 -6.00
CA LEU A 47 -11.63 -7.92 -5.19
C LEU A 47 -10.23 -7.93 -5.81
N ARG A 48 -9.81 -9.09 -6.34
CA ARG A 48 -8.50 -9.20 -7.00
C ARG A 48 -8.43 -8.33 -8.27
N ARG A 49 -9.53 -8.20 -9.02
CA ARG A 49 -9.60 -7.31 -10.20
C ARG A 49 -9.56 -5.85 -9.77
N ALA A 50 -10.40 -5.43 -8.83
CA ALA A 50 -10.40 -4.07 -8.31
C ALA A 50 -9.03 -3.64 -7.75
N LEU A 51 -8.34 -4.52 -7.02
CA LEU A 51 -6.97 -4.26 -6.52
C LEU A 51 -5.90 -4.25 -7.62
N ARG A 52 -6.15 -4.88 -8.77
CA ARG A 52 -5.25 -4.77 -9.93
C ARG A 52 -5.48 -3.43 -10.63
N ASP A 53 -6.73 -3.08 -10.91
CA ASP A 53 -7.08 -1.82 -11.57
C ASP A 53 -6.56 -0.63 -10.75
N LEU A 54 -6.75 -0.67 -9.42
CA LEU A 54 -6.19 0.31 -8.49
C LEU A 54 -4.65 0.41 -8.52
N ALA A 55 -3.97 -0.71 -8.77
CA ALA A 55 -2.51 -0.74 -8.87
C ALA A 55 -2.03 -0.22 -10.23
N ASP A 56 -2.74 -0.58 -11.30
CA ASP A 56 -2.46 -0.11 -12.66
C ASP A 56 -2.68 1.41 -12.78
N GLU A 57 -3.65 1.95 -12.03
CA GLU A 57 -3.89 3.39 -11.87
C GLU A 57 -2.87 4.08 -10.94
N GLY A 58 -1.96 3.33 -10.32
CA GLY A 58 -0.94 3.85 -9.40
C GLY A 58 -1.50 4.37 -8.07
N ALA A 59 -2.73 3.98 -7.69
CA ALA A 59 -3.35 4.39 -6.43
C ALA A 59 -2.98 3.50 -5.24
N ILE A 60 -2.50 2.28 -5.51
CA ILE A 60 -1.89 1.35 -4.54
C ILE A 60 -0.66 0.69 -5.16
N ALA A 61 0.35 0.39 -4.36
CA ALA A 61 1.45 -0.48 -4.77
C ALA A 61 1.17 -1.92 -4.31
N LYS A 62 1.51 -2.90 -5.16
CA LYS A 62 1.29 -4.31 -4.87
C LYS A 62 2.61 -5.07 -4.80
N GLU A 63 2.86 -5.68 -3.66
CA GLU A 63 4.05 -6.50 -3.39
C GLU A 63 3.60 -7.95 -3.12
N GLY A 64 3.56 -8.75 -4.18
CA GLY A 64 3.04 -10.13 -4.12
C GLY A 64 1.56 -10.20 -3.69
N ARG A 65 1.31 -10.53 -2.41
CA ARG A 65 -0.04 -10.61 -1.79
C ARG A 65 -0.39 -9.40 -0.93
N LYS A 66 0.56 -8.50 -0.71
CA LYS A 66 0.39 -7.27 0.07
C LYS A 66 0.01 -6.12 -0.85
N VAL A 67 -0.79 -5.21 -0.31
CA VAL A 67 -1.20 -3.95 -0.93
C VAL A 67 -0.78 -2.84 0.01
N ARG A 68 -0.15 -1.79 -0.50
CA ARG A 68 0.29 -0.63 0.29
C ARG A 68 0.02 0.65 -0.47
N GLU A 69 0.15 1.79 0.20
CA GLU A 69 0.12 3.06 -0.52
C GLU A 69 1.34 3.19 -1.44
N PRO A 70 1.17 3.78 -2.64
CA PRO A 70 2.29 4.12 -3.50
C PRO A 70 3.20 5.09 -2.74
N LYS A 71 4.51 4.84 -2.78
CA LYS A 71 5.54 5.69 -2.15
C LYS A 71 5.56 5.69 -0.61
N SER A 72 4.85 4.78 0.05
CA SER A 72 4.99 4.64 1.51
C SER A 72 6.27 3.89 1.86
N LEU A 73 7.13 4.50 2.69
CA LEU A 73 8.23 3.77 3.32
C LEU A 73 7.64 2.80 4.35
N PRO A 74 8.10 1.54 4.39
CA PRO A 74 7.71 0.62 5.46
C PRO A 74 8.06 1.23 6.83
N PRO A 75 7.28 0.95 7.89
CA PRO A 75 7.58 1.42 9.25
C PRO A 75 8.94 0.90 9.77
N THR A 76 9.45 -0.17 9.18
CA THR A 76 10.81 -0.66 9.40
C THR A 76 11.32 -1.21 8.07
N LEU A 77 12.48 -0.75 7.64
CA LEU A 77 13.14 -1.18 6.40
C LEU A 77 14.66 -1.27 6.63
N VAL A 78 15.33 -2.07 5.81
CA VAL A 78 16.79 -2.11 5.76
C VAL A 78 17.25 -1.05 4.76
N ALA A 79 18.18 -0.19 5.19
CA ALA A 79 18.74 0.87 4.35
C ALA A 79 20.25 0.72 4.27
N ASP A 80 20.80 0.96 3.08
CA ASP A 80 22.22 1.05 2.84
C ASP A 80 22.68 2.50 3.00
N ILE A 81 23.79 2.71 3.71
CA ILE A 81 24.44 4.02 3.83
C ILE A 81 25.06 4.36 2.47
N THR A 82 24.58 5.43 1.84
CA THR A 82 25.04 5.87 0.51
C THR A 82 26.07 6.99 0.60
N GLY A 83 26.17 7.68 1.74
CA GLY A 83 27.19 8.69 1.95
C GLY A 83 27.02 9.50 3.22
N ARG A 84 27.72 10.63 3.25
CA ARG A 84 27.53 11.70 4.23
C ARG A 84 27.29 13.02 3.52
N ASP A 85 26.48 13.87 4.14
CA ASP A 85 26.31 15.24 3.66
C ASP A 85 27.43 16.17 4.15
N SER A 86 27.32 17.45 3.81
CA SER A 86 28.28 18.50 4.21
C SER A 86 28.37 18.72 5.71
N ASP A 87 27.30 18.39 6.42
CA ASP A 87 27.14 18.61 7.86
C ASP A 87 27.56 17.36 8.67
N GLY A 88 27.87 16.26 7.97
CA GLY A 88 28.35 15.00 8.53
C GLY A 88 27.24 13.99 8.85
N GLU A 89 25.99 14.31 8.52
CA GLU A 89 24.85 13.41 8.67
C GLU A 89 24.93 12.27 7.67
N LEU A 90 24.36 11.12 8.04
CA LEU A 90 24.42 9.93 7.19
C LEU A 90 23.26 9.94 6.21
N LEU A 91 23.59 9.80 4.92
CA LEU A 91 22.62 9.58 3.86
C LEU A 91 22.47 8.07 3.64
N ALA A 92 21.23 7.62 3.53
CA ALA A 92 20.87 6.25 3.28
C ALA A 92 19.79 6.12 2.21
N ALA A 93 19.75 4.97 1.55
CA ALA A 93 18.68 4.58 0.63
C ALA A 93 18.17 3.19 1.01
N PRO A 94 16.88 2.86 0.78
CA PRO A 94 16.36 1.51 1.01
C PRO A 94 17.19 0.46 0.26
N ALA A 95 17.62 -0.60 0.97
CA ALA A 95 18.41 -1.69 0.40
C ALA A 95 17.60 -2.49 -0.63
N GLU A 96 16.27 -2.57 -0.44
CA GLU A 96 15.33 -3.13 -1.40
C GLU A 96 14.30 -2.07 -1.81
N TRP A 97 14.29 -1.70 -3.09
CA TRP A 97 13.33 -0.74 -3.65
C TRP A 97 12.92 -1.13 -5.08
N PHE A 98 11.61 -1.10 -5.37
CA PHE A 98 11.08 -1.44 -6.69
C PHE A 98 10.81 -0.17 -7.49
N ALA A 99 11.83 0.38 -8.14
CA ALA A 99 11.73 1.68 -8.82
C ALA A 99 10.65 1.75 -9.91
N GLU A 100 10.37 0.62 -10.57
CA GLU A 100 9.32 0.47 -11.59
C GLU A 100 7.91 0.63 -11.02
N VAL A 101 7.72 0.31 -9.75
CA VAL A 101 6.42 0.30 -9.06
C VAL A 101 6.26 1.51 -8.15
N ASP A 102 7.31 1.87 -7.41
CA ASP A 102 7.28 2.90 -6.37
C ASP A 102 7.91 4.23 -6.81
N GLY A 103 8.51 4.30 -8.00
CA GLY A 103 9.25 5.47 -8.47
C GLY A 103 10.66 5.55 -7.87
N PRO A 104 11.34 6.71 -7.93
CA PRO A 104 12.70 6.84 -7.40
C PRO A 104 12.74 6.54 -5.89
N ALA A 105 13.78 5.83 -5.46
CA ALA A 105 13.99 5.54 -4.05
C ALA A 105 14.13 6.85 -3.26
N PRO A 106 13.44 6.99 -2.11
CA PRO A 106 13.58 8.18 -1.29
C PRO A 106 14.96 8.21 -0.63
N ALA A 107 15.51 9.42 -0.48
CA ALA A 107 16.67 9.64 0.35
C ALA A 107 16.27 9.67 1.83
N ILE A 108 17.03 8.99 2.67
CA ILE A 108 16.87 8.94 4.12
C ILE A 108 18.06 9.66 4.73
N THR A 109 17.81 10.58 5.66
CA THR A 109 18.85 11.22 6.48
C THR A 109 18.73 10.72 7.91
N ILE A 110 19.86 10.36 8.53
CA ILE A 110 19.96 9.82 9.90
C ILE A 110 20.69 10.81 10.79
#